data_AF-W8PHM8-F1
#
_entry.id   AF-W8PHM8-F1
#
_cell.length_a   1.000
_cell.length_b   1.000
_cell.length_c   1.000
_cell.angle_alpha   90.00
_cell.angle_beta   90.00
_cell.angle_gamma   90.00
#
_symmetry.space_group_name_H-M   'P 1'
#
loop_
_entity.id
_entity.type
_entity.pdbx_description
1 polymer ?
#
loop_
_entity_poly.entity_id
_entity_poly.type
_entity_poly.pdbx_seq_one_letter_code
_entity_poly.pdbx_strand_id
1 'polypeptide(L)'
;TAGATSFASSVNAKGTATLGGTTSFANTFTNTGAVTLAKGSITSFAKNVTATSFVANSATINFSNSLAFNSNITGGGTTLTLGANQVTYTGTGSFTDTLTLISTFDGAAKSGGNILIKSGSTLDLSG
;
A
#
# COMPACT_ATOMS: atom_id res chain seq x y z
N THR A 1 -13.34 -19.85 -0.48
CA THR A 1 -11.99 -19.28 -0.33
C THR A 1 -11.69 -18.45 -1.55
N ALA A 2 -11.46 -17.15 -1.42
CA ALA A 2 -11.01 -16.34 -2.55
C ALA A 2 -9.63 -16.85 -2.99
N GLY A 3 -9.43 -17.07 -4.29
CA GLY A 3 -8.19 -17.62 -4.84
C GLY A 3 -7.01 -16.66 -4.72
N ALA A 4 -5.80 -17.20 -4.89
CA ALA A 4 -4.59 -16.40 -5.04
C ALA A 4 -4.35 -16.07 -6.52
N THR A 5 -4.09 -14.81 -6.83
CA THR A 5 -3.75 -14.32 -8.17
C THR A 5 -2.35 -13.72 -8.15
N SER A 6 -1.51 -14.03 -9.13
CA SER A 6 -0.13 -13.55 -9.17
C SER A 6 0.27 -13.11 -10.57
N PHE A 7 0.85 -11.91 -10.67
CA PHE A 7 1.36 -11.33 -11.91
C PHE A 7 2.88 -11.26 -11.86
N ALA A 8 3.54 -12.10 -12.65
CA ALA A 8 5.00 -12.16 -12.73
C ALA A 8 5.60 -11.02 -13.57
N SER A 9 4.83 -10.49 -14.53
CA SER A 9 5.22 -9.38 -15.40
C SER A 9 4.52 -8.07 -15.00
N SER A 10 4.98 -6.96 -15.58
CA SER A 10 4.31 -5.66 -15.38
C SER A 10 2.86 -5.73 -15.85
N VAL A 11 1.97 -5.07 -15.11
CA VAL A 11 0.55 -4.96 -15.43
C VAL A 11 0.25 -3.53 -15.81
N ASN A 12 -0.41 -3.35 -16.96
CA ASN A 12 -0.81 -2.05 -17.47
C ASN A 12 -2.29 -2.07 -17.82
N ALA A 13 -3.12 -1.65 -16.87
CA ALA A 13 -4.57 -1.68 -16.95
C ALA A 13 -5.15 -0.28 -17.20
N LYS A 14 -6.40 -0.26 -17.66
CA LYS A 14 -7.18 0.96 -17.90
C LYS A 14 -8.54 0.83 -17.24
N GLY A 15 -9.11 1.96 -16.85
CA GLY A 15 -10.45 2.01 -16.24
C GLY A 15 -10.45 1.58 -14.77
N THR A 16 -11.63 1.22 -14.28
CA THR A 16 -11.80 0.77 -12.90
C THR A 16 -11.39 -0.69 -12.75
N ALA A 17 -10.71 -1.02 -11.65
CA ALA A 17 -10.29 -2.39 -11.34
C ALA A 17 -10.69 -2.75 -9.90
N THR A 18 -11.05 -4.02 -9.67
CA THR A 18 -11.25 -4.57 -8.32
C THR A 18 -10.27 -5.70 -8.09
N LEU A 19 -9.50 -5.61 -7.03
CA LEU A 19 -8.59 -6.66 -6.58
C LEU A 19 -9.19 -7.35 -5.36
N GLY A 20 -9.32 -8.67 -5.41
CA GLY A 20 -9.88 -9.49 -4.34
C GLY A 20 -8.96 -10.64 -3.96
N GLY A 21 -9.30 -11.34 -2.88
CA GLY A 21 -8.49 -12.45 -2.37
C GLY A 21 -7.06 -12.03 -2.08
N THR A 22 -6.10 -12.91 -2.37
CA THR A 22 -4.67 -12.60 -2.28
C THR A 22 -4.14 -12.31 -3.68
N THR A 23 -3.79 -11.05 -3.95
CA THR A 23 -3.24 -10.63 -5.25
C THR A 23 -1.80 -10.16 -5.10
N SER A 24 -0.89 -10.60 -5.97
CA SER A 24 0.53 -10.20 -5.91
C SER A 24 1.04 -9.72 -7.26
N PHE A 25 1.80 -8.63 -7.26
CA PHE A 25 2.48 -8.06 -8.42
C PHE A 25 3.99 -8.07 -8.18
N ALA A 26 4.69 -8.93 -8.92
CA ALA A 26 6.15 -9.04 -8.83
C ALA A 26 6.88 -7.88 -9.52
N ASN A 27 6.20 -7.17 -10.42
CA ASN A 27 6.74 -6.05 -11.18
C ASN A 27 5.79 -4.84 -11.16
N THR A 28 6.15 -3.78 -11.88
CA THR A 28 5.40 -2.51 -11.89
C THR A 28 3.92 -2.72 -12.19
N PHE A 29 3.07 -2.12 -11.35
CA PHE A 29 1.63 -2.06 -11.57
C PHE A 29 1.24 -0.63 -11.97
N THR A 30 0.62 -0.51 -13.13
CA THR A 30 0.00 0.73 -13.60
C THR A 30 -1.46 0.48 -13.89
N ASN A 31 -2.35 1.27 -13.30
CA ASN A 31 -3.76 1.35 -13.70
C ASN A 31 -4.16 2.81 -13.91
N THR A 32 -4.61 3.22 -15.09
CA THR A 32 -4.95 4.63 -15.32
C THR A 32 -6.29 5.07 -14.72
N GLY A 33 -6.95 4.22 -13.95
CA GLY A 33 -8.20 4.53 -13.25
C GLY A 33 -8.17 4.14 -11.77
N ALA A 34 -9.35 4.15 -11.15
CA ALA A 34 -9.51 3.80 -9.74
C ALA A 34 -9.37 2.29 -9.50
N VAL A 35 -8.73 1.92 -8.41
CA VAL A 35 -8.58 0.54 -7.95
C VAL A 35 -9.30 0.35 -6.63
N THR A 36 -10.18 -0.63 -6.54
CA THR A 36 -10.84 -1.02 -5.29
C THR A 36 -10.24 -2.31 -4.77
N LEU A 37 -9.84 -2.33 -3.50
CA LEU A 37 -9.46 -3.54 -2.80
C LEU A 37 -10.67 -4.08 -2.06
N ALA A 38 -11.05 -5.32 -2.35
CA ALA A 38 -12.18 -5.95 -1.69
C ALA A 38 -11.92 -6.10 -0.18
N LYS A 39 -12.98 -6.07 0.63
CA LYS A 39 -12.88 -6.29 2.08
C LYS A 39 -12.17 -7.61 2.39
N GLY A 40 -11.19 -7.56 3.28
CA GLY A 40 -10.38 -8.71 3.68
C GLY A 40 -9.38 -9.19 2.62
N SER A 41 -9.24 -8.47 1.50
CA SER A 41 -8.21 -8.77 0.49
C SER A 41 -6.82 -8.38 0.96
N ILE A 42 -5.83 -9.06 0.39
CA ILE A 42 -4.41 -8.80 0.61
C ILE A 42 -3.80 -8.55 -0.77
N THR A 43 -3.24 -7.35 -0.98
CA THR A 43 -2.56 -6.99 -2.23
C THR A 43 -1.10 -6.68 -1.97
N SER A 44 -0.19 -7.39 -2.65
CA SER A 44 1.26 -7.21 -2.49
C SER A 44 1.88 -6.59 -3.74
N PHE A 45 2.69 -5.56 -3.55
CA PHE A 45 3.46 -4.90 -4.61
C PHE A 45 4.96 -5.00 -4.32
N ALA A 46 5.71 -5.56 -5.27
CA ALA A 46 7.16 -5.70 -5.17
C ALA A 46 7.94 -4.60 -5.92
N LYS A 47 7.26 -3.75 -6.71
CA LYS A 47 7.82 -2.64 -7.50
C LYS A 47 6.82 -1.49 -7.56
N ASN A 48 7.18 -0.43 -8.29
CA ASN A 48 6.43 0.82 -8.37
C ASN A 48 4.96 0.61 -8.73
N VAL A 49 4.12 1.44 -8.12
CA VAL A 49 2.67 1.41 -8.26
C VAL A 49 2.20 2.79 -8.71
N THR A 50 1.39 2.82 -9.75
CA THR A 50 0.71 4.03 -10.22
C THR A 50 -0.75 3.73 -10.50
N ALA A 51 -1.64 4.45 -9.82
CA ALA A 51 -3.07 4.48 -10.10
C ALA A 51 -3.64 5.85 -9.79
N THR A 52 -4.81 6.18 -10.36
CA THR A 52 -5.50 7.43 -10.02
C THR A 52 -5.86 7.46 -8.54
N SER A 53 -6.43 6.37 -8.04
CA SER A 53 -6.78 6.20 -6.63
C SER A 53 -6.88 4.73 -6.25
N PHE A 54 -6.70 4.47 -4.97
CA PHE A 54 -7.04 3.22 -4.30
C PHE A 54 -8.15 3.46 -3.29
N VAL A 55 -9.12 2.55 -3.25
CA VAL A 55 -10.11 2.45 -2.17
C VAL A 55 -9.84 1.15 -1.42
N ALA A 56 -9.43 1.24 -0.16
CA ALA A 56 -8.97 0.11 0.64
C ALA A 56 -9.71 0.02 1.98
N ASN A 57 -10.96 -0.46 1.95
CA ASN A 57 -11.77 -0.62 3.18
C ASN A 57 -11.56 -2.01 3.80
N SER A 58 -11.00 -2.04 5.01
CA SER A 58 -10.65 -3.26 5.74
C SER A 58 -9.83 -4.23 4.88
N ALA A 59 -8.84 -3.70 4.16
CA ALA A 59 -7.96 -4.44 3.26
C ALA A 59 -6.50 -4.19 3.63
N THR A 60 -5.63 -5.11 3.20
CA THR A 60 -4.19 -5.06 3.47
C THR A 60 -3.41 -4.80 2.19
N ILE A 61 -2.50 -3.83 2.22
CA ILE A 61 -1.52 -3.59 1.17
C ILE A 61 -0.13 -3.87 1.71
N ASN A 62 0.60 -4.77 1.05
CA ASN A 62 1.98 -5.09 1.39
C ASN A 62 2.93 -4.45 0.38
N PHE A 63 3.91 -3.71 0.88
CA PHE A 63 5.03 -3.23 0.08
C PHE A 63 6.25 -4.08 0.39
N SER A 64 6.58 -5.00 -0.51
CA SER A 64 7.58 -6.04 -0.26
C SER A 64 9.03 -5.62 -0.55
N ASN A 65 9.23 -4.47 -1.19
CA ASN A 65 10.53 -3.91 -1.55
C ASN A 65 10.44 -2.38 -1.54
N SER A 66 11.59 -1.70 -1.58
CA SER A 66 11.60 -0.25 -1.80
C SER A 66 10.93 0.11 -3.13
N LEU A 67 9.91 0.97 -3.08
CA LEU A 67 9.10 1.34 -4.23
C LEU A 67 8.49 2.73 -4.10
N ALA A 68 8.09 3.30 -5.23
CA ALA A 68 7.22 4.46 -5.28
C ALA A 68 5.76 4.03 -5.39
N PHE A 69 4.91 4.57 -4.51
CA PHE A 69 3.45 4.44 -4.59
C PHE A 69 2.85 5.80 -4.94
N ASN A 70 2.55 5.98 -6.22
CA ASN A 70 2.08 7.23 -6.81
C ASN A 70 0.57 7.15 -7.02
N SER A 71 -0.20 7.17 -5.93
CA SER A 71 -1.66 7.07 -5.99
C SER A 71 -2.31 7.70 -4.78
N ASN A 72 -3.49 8.28 -4.96
CA ASN A 72 -4.31 8.65 -3.81
C ASN A 72 -4.85 7.39 -3.15
N ILE A 73 -5.03 7.40 -1.83
CA ILE A 73 -5.65 6.27 -1.12
C ILE A 73 -6.75 6.78 -0.19
N THR A 74 -7.90 6.13 -0.25
CA THR A 74 -8.97 6.30 0.73
C THR A 74 -9.31 4.96 1.37
N GLY A 75 -9.68 4.96 2.65
CA GLY A 75 -10.07 3.72 3.32
C GLY A 75 -10.49 3.89 4.77
N GLY A 76 -11.09 2.83 5.33
CA GLY A 76 -11.33 2.68 6.75
C GLY A 76 -10.92 1.28 7.21
N GLY A 77 -10.21 1.16 8.33
CA GLY A 77 -9.63 -0.11 8.79
C GLY A 77 -8.53 -0.64 7.86
N THR A 78 -7.85 0.23 7.12
CA THR A 78 -6.80 -0.14 6.15
C THR A 78 -5.52 -0.54 6.87
N THR A 79 -4.87 -1.61 6.42
CA THR A 79 -3.52 -1.97 6.88
C THR A 79 -2.51 -1.77 5.76
N LEU A 80 -1.46 -1.00 6.02
CA LEU A 80 -0.28 -0.89 5.15
C LEU A 80 0.90 -1.56 5.84
N THR A 81 1.40 -2.65 5.24
CA THR A 81 2.62 -3.33 5.71
C THR A 81 3.81 -2.86 4.89
N LEU A 82 4.68 -2.11 5.55
CA LEU A 82 5.92 -1.57 5.04
C LEU A 82 7.04 -2.61 5.25
N GLY A 83 7.05 -3.67 4.44
CA GLY A 83 8.14 -4.65 4.43
C GLY A 83 9.41 -4.14 3.73
N ALA A 84 9.43 -2.86 3.34
CA ALA A 84 10.46 -2.24 2.53
C ALA A 84 11.37 -1.33 3.36
N ASN A 85 12.65 -1.22 2.98
CA ASN A 85 13.56 -0.23 3.57
C ASN A 85 13.12 1.23 3.27
N GLN A 86 12.38 1.47 2.19
CA GLN A 86 11.84 2.80 1.84
C GLN A 86 10.60 2.70 0.93
N VAL A 87 9.45 3.19 1.40
CA VAL A 87 8.27 3.44 0.55
C VAL A 87 8.14 4.94 0.31
N THR A 88 8.23 5.37 -0.95
CA THR A 88 8.01 6.77 -1.32
C THR A 88 6.55 6.97 -1.71
N TYR A 89 5.81 7.67 -0.86
CA TYR A 89 4.40 7.99 -1.06
C TYR A 89 4.24 9.46 -1.49
N THR A 90 3.66 9.69 -2.67
CA THR A 90 3.51 11.04 -3.25
C THR A 90 2.05 11.44 -3.48
N GLY A 91 1.09 10.55 -3.20
CA GLY A 91 -0.34 10.82 -3.31
C GLY A 91 -0.94 11.43 -2.03
N THR A 92 -2.26 11.63 -2.05
CA THR A 92 -3.03 12.03 -0.87
C THR A 92 -3.71 10.83 -0.21
N GLY A 93 -3.53 10.70 1.11
CA GLY A 93 -4.19 9.69 1.93
C GLY A 93 -5.33 10.29 2.74
N SER A 94 -6.50 9.66 2.74
CA SER A 94 -7.64 10.05 3.59
C SER A 94 -8.27 8.79 4.20
N PHE A 95 -8.19 8.68 5.53
CA PHE A 95 -8.68 7.52 6.24
C PHE A 95 -9.81 7.93 7.18
N THR A 96 -10.97 7.30 7.05
CA THR A 96 -12.18 7.64 7.81
C THR A 96 -12.32 6.85 9.12
N ASP A 97 -11.41 5.89 9.33
CA ASP A 97 -11.30 5.03 10.51
C ASP A 97 -9.79 4.73 10.70
N THR A 98 -9.44 3.68 11.42
CA THR A 98 -8.07 3.29 11.73
C THR A 98 -7.25 3.02 10.47
N LEU A 99 -6.10 3.69 10.37
CA LEU A 99 -4.99 3.30 9.50
C LEU A 99 -3.95 2.58 10.35
N THR A 100 -3.66 1.33 10.02
CA THR A 100 -2.58 0.57 10.67
C THR A 100 -1.33 0.59 9.78
N LEU A 101 -0.21 1.10 10.31
CA LEU A 101 1.11 1.06 9.68
C LEU A 101 1.95 -0.02 10.37
N ILE A 102 2.29 -1.08 9.65
CA ILE A 102 3.18 -2.14 10.17
C ILE A 102 4.54 -1.99 9.52
N SER A 103 5.57 -1.74 10.32
CA SER A 103 6.98 -1.71 9.88
C SER A 103 7.81 -2.58 10.83
N THR A 104 8.73 -3.38 10.30
CA THR A 104 9.68 -4.16 11.09
C THR A 104 11.01 -3.44 11.16
N PHE A 105 11.38 -2.98 12.35
CA PHE A 105 12.70 -2.41 12.61
C PHE A 105 13.64 -3.52 13.06
N ASP A 106 14.32 -4.15 12.10
CA ASP A 106 15.39 -5.11 12.37
C ASP A 106 16.52 -4.39 13.13
N GLY A 107 16.78 -4.85 14.36
CA GLY A 107 17.77 -4.28 15.27
C GLY A 107 19.21 -4.75 15.03
N ALA A 108 19.51 -5.47 13.94
CA ALA A 108 20.84 -5.96 13.65
C ALA A 108 21.62 -4.98 12.74
N ALA A 109 22.55 -4.27 13.37
CA ALA A 109 23.63 -3.45 12.78
C ALA A 109 23.28 -2.15 12.05
N LYS A 110 22.02 -1.71 11.99
CA LYS A 110 21.68 -0.29 11.70
C LYS A 110 20.61 0.20 12.66
N SER A 111 21.00 1.06 13.60
CA SER A 111 20.07 1.65 14.56
C SER A 111 19.01 2.50 13.84
N GLY A 112 17.74 2.20 14.07
CA GLY A 112 16.63 3.12 13.86
C GLY A 112 16.03 3.05 12.47
N GLY A 113 14.94 2.31 12.32
CA GLY A 113 13.95 2.75 11.36
C GLY A 113 13.11 3.85 11.99
N ASN A 114 12.95 4.92 11.22
CA ASN A 114 12.32 6.14 11.66
C ASN A 114 11.04 6.30 10.85
N ILE A 115 9.92 6.62 11.51
CA ILE A 115 8.77 7.18 10.81
C ILE A 115 9.07 8.66 10.65
N LEU A 116 9.55 9.06 9.48
CA LEU A 116 9.85 10.46 9.20
C LEU A 116 8.57 11.20 8.82
N ILE A 117 8.22 12.19 9.63
CA ILE A 117 7.05 13.05 9.43
C ILE A 117 7.58 14.43 9.09
N LYS A 118 7.18 14.97 7.93
CA LYS A 118 7.71 16.23 7.43
C LYS A 118 7.37 17.35 8.40
N SER A 119 8.30 18.31 8.54
CA SER A 119 8.07 19.54 9.32
C SER A 119 6.76 20.20 8.88
N GLY A 120 5.92 20.55 9.86
CA GLY A 120 4.56 21.09 9.65
C GLY A 120 3.44 20.06 9.52
N SER A 121 3.74 18.75 9.54
CA SER A 121 2.72 17.69 9.63
C SER A 121 2.45 17.32 11.10
N THR A 122 1.20 16.99 11.43
CA THR A 122 0.80 16.52 12.76
C THR A 122 0.83 14.99 12.81
N LEU A 123 1.54 14.42 13.79
CA LEU A 123 1.38 13.03 14.21
C LEU A 123 0.56 13.02 15.50
N ASP A 124 -0.71 12.63 15.41
CA ASP A 124 -1.54 12.42 16.58
C ASP A 124 -1.49 10.94 16.99
N LEU A 125 -0.88 10.66 18.14
CA LEU A 125 -0.79 9.33 18.75
C LEU A 125 -1.70 9.21 19.98
N SER A 126 -2.61 10.17 20.19
CA SER A 126 -3.50 10.11 21.34
C SER A 126 -4.50 8.96 21.20
N GLY A 127 -4.60 8.17 22.26
CA GLY A 127 -5.60 7.11 22.48
C GLY A 127 -6.26 7.32 23.82
#